data_AF-A0A1L6ZJE8-F1
#
_entry.id   AF-A0A1L6ZJE8-F1
#
_cell.length_a   1.000
_cell.length_b   1.000
_cell.length_c   1.000
_cell.angle_alpha   90.00
_cell.angle_beta   90.00
_cell.angle_gamma   90.00
#
_symmetry.space_group_name_H-M   'P 1'
#
loop_
_entity.id
_entity.type
_entity.pdbx_description
1 polymer ?
#
loop_
_entity_poly.entity_id
_entity_poly.type
_entity_poly.pdbx_seq_one_letter_code
_entity_poly.pdbx_strand_id
1 'polypeptide(L)'
;MQHTCSFDKPVRTCDYTCFACTFMHGLESGGRGGMWATTGVPKNYRGARLDNLPIKEDNPRAYELITKYIDNVLMFVQEKNAGLLLYSVPSNENPFGTGTGKTTTAVTVLNHFLIERSRAYLKGQQQMKDNPVIFVKSTEMQNSFNAQFRGTRDMQDEASKRYYSLKNAVKRTELVVLDDIATRGSRISEAYEDELYEILDYRSTNGLTTVFTSNVGLDELSNCLGERIASRIAGMTVKVGFAGKDNRLDSLFK
;
A
#
# COMPACT_ATOMS: atom_id res chain seq x y z
N MET A 1 32.65 -0.84 -11.44
CA MET A 1 31.67 -0.11 -12.26
C MET A 1 30.32 -0.18 -11.56
N GLN A 2 29.68 0.96 -11.26
CA GLN A 2 28.27 0.96 -10.83
C GLN A 2 27.42 0.65 -12.07
N HIS A 3 27.04 -0.62 -12.25
CA HIS A 3 26.10 -0.99 -13.30
C HIS A 3 24.71 -0.50 -12.89
N THR A 4 24.23 0.59 -13.50
CA THR A 4 22.84 1.02 -13.38
C THR A 4 21.92 0.04 -14.10
N CYS A 5 20.84 -0.38 -13.45
CA CYS A 5 19.82 -1.23 -14.06
C CYS A 5 19.31 -0.62 -15.39
N SER A 6 19.23 -1.42 -16.45
CA SER A 6 18.73 -0.99 -17.75
C SER A 6 17.32 -1.50 -18.05
N PHE A 7 16.61 -2.04 -17.06
CA PHE A 7 15.34 -2.74 -17.28
C PHE A 7 14.30 -1.84 -17.99
N ASP A 8 14.20 -0.58 -17.55
CA ASP A 8 13.29 0.42 -18.12
C ASP A 8 13.97 1.36 -19.13
N LYS A 9 15.21 1.08 -19.54
CA LYS A 9 15.91 1.90 -20.55
C LYS A 9 15.40 1.55 -21.96
N PRO A 10 15.40 2.50 -22.92
CA PRO A 10 15.05 2.23 -24.31
C PRO A 10 15.86 1.09 -24.93
N VAL A 11 17.13 0.96 -24.51
CA VAL A 11 17.99 -0.17 -24.85
C VAL A 11 18.25 -0.97 -23.58
N ARG A 12 17.68 -2.18 -23.51
CA ARG A 12 17.90 -3.12 -22.41
C ARG A 12 19.24 -3.83 -22.59
N THR A 13 20.18 -3.56 -21.69
CA THR A 13 21.50 -4.21 -21.63
C THR A 13 21.56 -5.33 -20.57
N CYS A 14 20.62 -5.37 -19.62
CA CYS A 14 20.48 -6.42 -18.62
C CYS A 14 19.54 -7.53 -19.14
N ASP A 15 20.01 -8.78 -19.21
CA ASP A 15 19.20 -9.94 -19.57
C ASP A 15 18.90 -10.83 -18.34
N TYR A 16 18.51 -12.09 -18.57
CA TYR A 16 18.19 -13.05 -17.52
C TYR A 16 19.40 -13.47 -16.66
N THR A 17 20.63 -13.17 -17.10
CA THR A 17 21.86 -13.44 -16.33
C THR A 17 22.07 -12.40 -15.22
N CYS A 18 21.39 -11.24 -15.30
CA CYS A 18 21.38 -10.26 -14.23
C CYS A 18 20.50 -10.74 -13.07
N PHE A 19 21.10 -11.32 -12.03
CA PHE A 19 20.40 -11.82 -10.84
C PHE A 19 19.43 -10.78 -10.25
N ALA A 20 19.86 -9.52 -10.08
CA ALA A 20 18.98 -8.46 -9.55
C ALA A 20 17.76 -8.20 -10.44
N CYS A 21 17.93 -8.26 -11.76
CA CYS A 21 16.82 -8.12 -12.71
C CYS A 21 15.84 -9.29 -12.58
N THR A 22 16.34 -10.52 -12.63
CA THR A 22 15.52 -11.73 -12.48
C THR A 22 14.83 -11.80 -11.13
N PHE A 23 15.50 -11.37 -10.06
CA PHE A 23 14.97 -11.29 -8.71
C PHE A 23 13.75 -10.34 -8.62
N MET A 24 13.89 -9.12 -9.16
CA MET A 24 12.84 -8.12 -9.08
C MET A 24 11.70 -8.38 -10.07
N HIS A 25 12.01 -8.77 -11.30
CA HIS A 25 11.09 -8.77 -12.44
C HIS A 25 10.69 -10.16 -12.94
N GLY A 26 11.37 -11.21 -12.47
CA GLY A 26 11.24 -12.57 -12.98
C GLY A 26 11.91 -12.78 -14.34
N LEU A 27 11.75 -13.99 -14.87
CA LEU A 27 12.27 -14.38 -16.20
C LEU A 27 11.31 -14.02 -17.34
N GLU A 28 10.03 -13.81 -17.04
CA GLU A 28 9.03 -13.47 -18.06
C GLU A 28 9.21 -12.04 -18.59
N SER A 29 9.12 -11.90 -19.91
CA SER A 29 9.08 -10.60 -20.58
C SER A 29 7.92 -9.73 -20.06
N GLY A 30 8.21 -8.47 -19.77
CA GLY A 30 7.23 -7.49 -19.29
C GLY A 30 7.16 -7.32 -17.77
N GLY A 31 8.12 -7.87 -17.01
CA GLY A 31 8.25 -7.61 -15.57
C GLY A 31 7.08 -8.13 -14.73
N ARG A 32 6.51 -9.26 -15.15
CA ARG A 32 5.34 -9.89 -14.53
C ARG A 32 5.67 -10.99 -13.53
N GLY A 33 6.96 -11.22 -13.24
CA GLY A 33 7.42 -12.16 -12.23
C GLY A 33 8.24 -11.47 -11.13
N GLY A 34 8.96 -12.26 -10.34
CA GLY A 34 9.82 -11.77 -9.27
C GLY A 34 9.04 -11.06 -8.15
N MET A 35 9.75 -10.20 -7.42
CA MET A 35 9.18 -9.45 -6.29
C MET A 35 8.00 -8.56 -6.69
N TRP A 36 8.05 -7.92 -7.86
CA TRP A 36 6.98 -7.01 -8.29
C TRP A 36 5.63 -7.71 -8.46
N ALA A 37 5.63 -8.97 -8.91
CA ALA A 37 4.43 -9.73 -9.21
C ALA A 37 3.60 -10.07 -7.96
N THR A 38 4.27 -10.25 -6.81
CA THR A 38 3.63 -10.70 -5.57
C THR A 38 3.28 -9.56 -4.62
N THR A 39 3.50 -8.30 -5.03
CA THR A 39 3.16 -7.12 -4.22
C THR A 39 1.66 -6.84 -4.09
N GLY A 40 0.82 -7.37 -4.99
CA GLY A 40 -0.60 -7.00 -5.07
C GLY A 40 -0.88 -5.62 -5.70
N VAL A 41 0.16 -4.87 -6.11
CA VAL A 41 -0.02 -3.51 -6.68
C VAL A 41 -0.74 -3.57 -8.05
N PRO A 42 -1.84 -2.82 -8.22
CA PRO A 42 -2.57 -2.77 -9.49
C PRO A 42 -1.71 -2.21 -10.63
N LYS A 43 -1.96 -2.69 -11.86
CA LYS A 43 -1.13 -2.39 -13.04
C LYS A 43 -0.90 -0.89 -13.27
N ASN A 44 -1.94 -0.07 -13.06
CA ASN A 44 -1.90 1.38 -13.25
C ASN A 44 -1.04 2.13 -12.22
N TYR A 45 -0.69 1.51 -11.08
CA TYR A 45 0.15 2.14 -10.05
C TYR A 45 1.58 1.56 -9.98
N ARG A 46 1.90 0.50 -10.73
CA ARG A 46 3.23 -0.15 -10.68
C ARG A 46 4.39 0.79 -10.98
N GLY A 47 4.16 1.75 -11.88
CA GLY A 47 5.13 2.77 -12.27
C GLY A 47 5.23 3.96 -11.31
N ALA A 48 4.47 3.99 -10.20
CA ALA A 48 4.46 5.12 -9.28
C ALA A 48 5.83 5.25 -8.59
N ARG A 49 6.43 6.43 -8.70
CA ARG A 49 7.75 6.81 -8.21
C ARG A 49 7.71 8.27 -7.74
N LEU A 50 8.77 8.72 -7.07
CA LEU A 50 8.80 10.08 -6.51
C LEU A 50 8.94 11.17 -7.60
N ASP A 51 9.63 10.84 -8.69
CA ASP A 51 9.85 11.71 -9.85
C ASP A 51 8.59 11.97 -10.69
N ASN A 52 7.63 11.04 -10.68
CA ASN A 52 6.35 11.14 -11.39
C ASN A 52 5.13 11.32 -10.47
N LEU A 53 5.34 11.62 -9.19
CA LEU A 53 4.26 11.74 -8.20
C LEU A 53 3.43 13.03 -8.42
N PRO A 54 2.15 12.94 -8.81
CA PRO A 54 1.36 14.08 -9.28
C PRO A 54 0.65 14.81 -8.13
N ILE A 55 1.38 15.13 -7.05
CA ILE A 55 0.79 15.80 -5.87
C ILE A 55 1.49 17.10 -5.49
N LYS A 56 2.62 17.43 -6.14
CA LYS A 56 3.50 18.52 -5.74
C LYS A 56 2.82 19.89 -5.80
N GLU A 57 2.00 20.10 -6.82
CA GLU A 57 1.29 21.37 -7.05
C GLU A 57 0.14 21.54 -6.04
N ASP A 58 -0.75 20.56 -5.95
CA ASP A 58 -1.92 20.63 -5.07
C ASP A 58 -1.59 20.43 -3.58
N ASN A 59 -0.53 19.68 -3.26
CA ASN A 59 -0.19 19.25 -1.90
C ASN A 59 1.33 19.36 -1.63
N PRO A 60 1.95 20.56 -1.68
CA PRO A 60 3.39 20.72 -1.53
C PRO A 60 3.92 20.22 -0.19
N ARG A 61 3.18 20.45 0.91
CA ARG A 61 3.56 19.95 2.25
C ARG A 61 3.54 18.43 2.32
N ALA A 62 2.56 17.78 1.70
CA ALA A 62 2.50 16.33 1.62
C ALA A 62 3.67 15.81 0.79
N TYR A 63 3.96 16.44 -0.35
CA TYR A 63 5.09 16.08 -1.20
C TYR A 63 6.44 16.15 -0.46
N GLU A 64 6.70 17.23 0.28
CA GLU A 64 7.91 17.39 1.09
C GLU A 64 8.03 16.33 2.19
N LEU A 65 6.93 16.04 2.90
CA LEU A 65 6.89 15.02 3.94
C LEU A 65 7.18 13.63 3.36
N ILE A 66 6.53 13.28 2.24
CA ILE A 66 6.71 11.99 1.58
C ILE A 66 8.13 11.86 1.01
N THR A 67 8.71 12.94 0.50
CA THR A 67 10.12 12.96 0.05
C THR A 67 11.05 12.59 1.21
N LYS A 68 10.91 13.28 2.36
CA LYS A 68 11.70 12.98 3.57
C LYS A 68 11.50 11.54 4.07
N TYR A 69 10.26 11.04 4.00
CA TYR A 69 9.91 9.67 4.38
C TYR A 69 10.62 8.67 3.47
N ILE A 70 10.57 8.87 2.15
CA ILE A 70 11.19 8.00 1.15
C ILE A 70 12.72 8.01 1.27
N ASP A 71 13.34 9.17 1.47
CA ASP A 71 14.79 9.30 1.64
C ASP A 71 15.33 8.47 2.81
N ASN A 72 14.47 8.16 3.79
CA ASN A 72 14.81 7.38 4.98
C ASN A 72 13.85 6.20 5.18
N VAL A 73 13.37 5.60 4.08
CA VAL A 73 12.24 4.65 4.12
C VAL A 73 12.51 3.42 5.00
N LEU A 74 13.74 2.89 5.00
CA LEU A 74 14.09 1.74 5.86
C LEU A 74 13.99 2.12 7.35
N MET A 75 14.48 3.29 7.74
CA MET A 75 14.41 3.79 9.12
C MET A 75 12.96 3.97 9.55
N PHE A 76 12.13 4.63 8.74
CA PHE A 76 10.73 4.86 9.09
C PHE A 76 9.92 3.56 9.17
N VAL A 77 10.16 2.63 8.25
CA VAL A 77 9.39 1.38 8.16
C VAL A 77 9.85 0.32 9.14
N GLN A 78 11.16 0.15 9.37
CA GLN A 78 11.72 -0.95 10.16
C GLN A 78 12.16 -0.57 11.58
N GLU A 79 12.59 0.68 11.79
CA GLU A 79 13.12 1.13 13.10
C GLU A 79 12.10 1.94 13.90
N LYS A 80 11.38 2.84 13.22
CA LYS A 80 10.38 3.72 13.86
C LYS A 80 8.97 3.15 13.83
N ASN A 81 8.71 2.16 12.98
CA ASN A 81 7.39 1.57 12.77
C ASN A 81 6.32 2.63 12.44
N ALA A 82 6.73 3.67 11.70
CA ALA A 82 5.94 4.87 11.47
C ALA A 82 5.09 4.71 10.22
N GLY A 83 3.82 4.37 10.40
CA GLY A 83 2.84 4.29 9.31
C GLY A 83 2.43 5.66 8.77
N LEU A 84 1.62 5.66 7.73
CA LEU A 84 1.03 6.87 7.15
C LEU A 84 -0.49 6.72 7.03
N LEU A 85 -1.25 7.73 7.40
CA LEU A 85 -2.67 7.84 7.08
C LEU A 85 -2.84 8.94 6.03
N LEU A 86 -3.05 8.54 4.78
CA LEU A 86 -3.28 9.44 3.65
C LEU A 86 -4.79 9.63 3.47
N TYR A 87 -5.32 10.80 3.80
CA TYR A 87 -6.77 11.01 3.83
C TYR A 87 -7.23 12.18 2.96
N SER A 88 -8.45 12.09 2.44
CA SER A 88 -9.08 13.16 1.65
C SER A 88 -9.38 14.37 2.51
N VAL A 89 -9.05 15.55 1.99
CA VAL A 89 -9.52 16.85 2.49
C VAL A 89 -10.48 17.42 1.44
N PRO A 90 -11.81 17.37 1.67
CA PRO A 90 -12.79 17.96 0.79
C PRO A 90 -12.55 19.44 0.52
N SER A 91 -12.93 19.90 -0.67
CA SER A 91 -12.94 21.31 -1.05
C SER A 91 -14.17 21.63 -1.89
N ASN A 92 -14.44 22.91 -2.15
CA ASN A 92 -15.57 23.32 -2.99
C ASN A 92 -15.46 22.77 -4.42
N GLU A 93 -14.24 22.67 -4.97
CA GLU A 93 -14.00 22.13 -6.31
C GLU A 93 -14.00 20.59 -6.36
N ASN A 94 -13.68 19.95 -5.24
CA ASN A 94 -13.66 18.50 -5.09
C ASN A 94 -14.33 18.08 -3.77
N PRO A 95 -15.67 17.99 -3.72
CA PRO A 95 -16.42 17.71 -2.49
C PRO A 95 -16.10 16.35 -1.86
N PHE A 96 -15.61 15.39 -2.65
CA PHE A 96 -15.24 14.06 -2.17
C PHE A 96 -13.74 13.92 -1.84
N GLY A 97 -12.92 14.89 -2.25
CA GLY A 97 -11.45 14.82 -2.13
C GLY A 97 -10.85 13.59 -2.82
N THR A 98 -11.53 13.04 -3.84
CA THR A 98 -11.09 11.86 -4.58
C THR A 98 -10.13 12.22 -5.69
N GLY A 99 -9.33 11.25 -6.16
CA GLY A 99 -8.39 11.49 -7.27
C GLY A 99 -7.19 12.38 -6.93
N THR A 100 -6.99 12.73 -5.66
CA THR A 100 -5.93 13.64 -5.19
C THR A 100 -4.54 12.98 -5.05
N GLY A 101 -4.35 11.74 -5.54
CA GLY A 101 -3.05 11.06 -5.53
C GLY A 101 -2.71 10.25 -4.26
N LYS A 102 -3.67 10.00 -3.35
CA LYS A 102 -3.46 9.18 -2.13
C LYS A 102 -2.93 7.77 -2.42
N THR A 103 -3.64 7.00 -3.25
CA THR A 103 -3.23 5.63 -3.64
C THR A 103 -1.88 5.63 -4.36
N THR A 104 -1.66 6.58 -5.29
CA THR A 104 -0.38 6.74 -5.98
C THR A 104 0.76 7.01 -5.00
N THR A 105 0.52 7.84 -3.98
CA THR A 105 1.50 8.14 -2.92
C THR A 105 1.80 6.92 -2.06
N ALA A 106 0.77 6.20 -1.61
CA ALA A 106 0.95 4.96 -0.83
C ALA A 106 1.75 3.91 -1.60
N VAL A 107 1.43 3.70 -2.87
CA VAL A 107 2.16 2.79 -3.74
C VAL A 107 3.59 3.29 -4.01
N THR A 108 3.81 4.60 -4.09
CA THR A 108 5.17 5.16 -4.24
C THR A 108 6.04 4.81 -3.03
N VAL A 109 5.53 5.00 -1.82
CA VAL A 109 6.23 4.60 -0.58
C VAL A 109 6.51 3.09 -0.57
N LEU A 110 5.51 2.27 -0.92
CA LEU A 110 5.65 0.81 -1.03
C LEU A 110 6.73 0.40 -2.02
N ASN A 111 6.74 1.00 -3.21
CA ASN A 111 7.71 0.69 -4.27
C ASN A 111 9.14 1.06 -3.84
N HIS A 112 9.32 2.24 -3.22
CA HIS A 112 10.63 2.67 -2.72
C HIS A 112 11.13 1.79 -1.59
N PHE A 113 10.27 1.42 -0.64
CA PHE A 113 10.66 0.49 0.42
C PHE A 113 11.06 -0.87 -0.15
N LEU A 114 10.30 -1.44 -1.10
CA LEU A 114 10.67 -2.71 -1.73
C LEU A 114 12.03 -2.62 -2.43
N ILE A 115 12.32 -1.52 -3.13
CA ILE A 115 13.60 -1.30 -3.79
C ILE A 115 14.74 -1.26 -2.77
N GLU A 116 14.64 -0.44 -1.72
CA GLU A 116 15.70 -0.30 -0.72
C GLU A 116 15.88 -1.57 0.11
N ARG A 117 14.77 -2.24 0.47
CA ARG A 117 14.78 -3.51 1.18
C ARG A 117 15.42 -4.63 0.35
N SER A 118 15.15 -4.66 -0.95
CA SER A 118 15.79 -5.58 -1.89
C SER A 118 17.28 -5.26 -2.07
N ARG A 119 17.66 -3.98 -2.13
CA ARG A 119 19.07 -3.56 -2.16
C ARG A 119 19.82 -4.02 -0.91
N ALA A 120 19.24 -3.87 0.27
CA ALA A 120 19.83 -4.35 1.52
C ALA A 120 20.05 -5.87 1.50
N TYR A 121 19.07 -6.63 0.99
CA TYR A 121 19.20 -8.08 0.80
C TYR A 121 20.30 -8.47 -0.19
N LEU A 122 20.32 -7.87 -1.38
CA LEU A 122 21.30 -8.15 -2.41
C LEU A 122 22.75 -7.79 -2.00
N LYS A 123 22.91 -6.84 -1.06
CA LYS A 123 24.20 -6.50 -0.44
C LYS A 123 24.56 -7.39 0.76
N GLY A 124 23.71 -8.36 1.13
CA GLY A 124 23.91 -9.23 2.29
C GLY A 124 23.72 -8.53 3.64
N GLN A 125 23.13 -7.34 3.68
CA GLN A 125 22.97 -6.53 4.90
C GLN A 125 21.76 -6.96 5.74
N GLN A 126 20.70 -7.45 5.10
CA GLN A 126 19.49 -7.93 5.76
C GLN A 126 18.98 -9.19 5.08
N GLN A 127 18.54 -10.17 5.84
CA GLN A 127 17.88 -11.36 5.28
C GLN A 127 16.48 -11.03 4.78
N MET A 128 16.01 -11.70 3.73
CA MET A 128 14.66 -11.53 3.20
C MET A 128 14.15 -12.88 2.71
N LYS A 129 13.15 -13.43 3.41
CA LYS A 129 12.57 -14.73 3.10
C LYS A 129 11.37 -14.60 2.16
N ASP A 130 10.53 -13.62 2.45
CA ASP A 130 9.27 -13.36 1.77
C ASP A 130 9.27 -11.95 1.18
N ASN A 131 8.24 -11.64 0.38
CA ASN A 131 8.05 -10.28 -0.09
C ASN A 131 7.80 -9.34 1.10
N PRO A 132 8.64 -8.31 1.32
CA PRO A 132 8.52 -7.43 2.46
C PRO A 132 7.37 -6.43 2.30
N VAL A 133 6.68 -6.42 1.16
CA VAL A 133 5.54 -5.53 0.91
C VAL A 133 4.31 -6.27 0.39
N ILE A 134 3.15 -5.73 0.75
CA ILE A 134 1.88 -6.12 0.15
C ILE A 134 0.92 -4.93 0.09
N PHE A 135 0.25 -4.79 -1.05
CA PHE A 135 -0.85 -3.87 -1.29
C PHE A 135 -2.14 -4.67 -1.27
N VAL A 136 -3.11 -4.22 -0.47
CA VAL A 136 -4.43 -4.83 -0.37
C VAL A 136 -5.49 -3.73 -0.38
N LYS A 137 -6.53 -3.90 -1.21
CA LYS A 137 -7.72 -3.07 -1.10
C LYS A 137 -8.54 -3.52 0.09
N SER A 138 -8.95 -2.60 0.96
CA SER A 138 -9.79 -2.93 2.11
C SER A 138 -11.09 -3.63 1.69
N THR A 139 -11.70 -3.18 0.60
CA THR A 139 -12.90 -3.79 0.02
C THR A 139 -12.67 -5.22 -0.47
N GLU A 140 -11.49 -5.54 -1.01
CA GLU A 140 -11.15 -6.91 -1.40
C GLU A 140 -11.04 -7.82 -0.17
N MET A 141 -10.41 -7.33 0.89
CA MET A 141 -10.27 -8.08 2.13
C MET A 141 -11.64 -8.34 2.80
N GLN A 142 -12.50 -7.32 2.85
CA GLN A 142 -13.87 -7.45 3.37
C GLN A 142 -14.72 -8.39 2.50
N ASN A 143 -14.60 -8.30 1.17
CA ASN A 143 -15.31 -9.21 0.26
C ASN A 143 -14.84 -10.66 0.43
N SER A 144 -13.54 -10.88 0.61
CA SER A 144 -12.99 -12.21 0.90
C SER A 144 -13.51 -12.75 2.23
N PHE A 145 -13.65 -11.90 3.25
CA PHE A 145 -14.26 -12.29 4.53
C PHE A 145 -15.73 -12.70 4.35
N ASN A 146 -16.53 -11.86 3.67
CA ASN A 146 -17.95 -12.10 3.46
C ASN A 146 -18.25 -13.34 2.59
N ALA A 147 -17.35 -13.68 1.67
CA ALA A 147 -17.49 -14.84 0.81
C ALA A 147 -17.52 -16.17 1.60
N GLN A 148 -16.94 -16.21 2.80
CA GLN A 148 -16.96 -17.38 3.69
C GLN A 148 -18.38 -17.79 4.14
N PHE A 149 -19.36 -16.88 4.00
CA PHE A 149 -20.73 -17.08 4.46
C PHE A 149 -21.73 -17.23 3.32
N ARG A 150 -21.27 -17.43 2.08
CA ARG A 150 -22.11 -17.48 0.87
C ARG A 150 -21.80 -18.74 0.05
N GLY A 151 -22.79 -19.24 -0.68
CA GLY A 151 -22.62 -20.38 -1.60
C GLY A 151 -22.64 -21.75 -0.92
N THR A 152 -22.17 -22.77 -1.64
CA THR A 152 -22.09 -24.16 -1.15
C THR A 152 -20.98 -24.33 -0.11
N ARG A 153 -20.98 -25.44 0.63
CA ARG A 153 -19.95 -25.75 1.63
C ARG A 153 -18.52 -25.72 1.04
N ASP A 154 -18.33 -26.31 -0.14
CA ASP A 154 -17.01 -26.32 -0.80
C ASP A 154 -16.54 -24.90 -1.15
N MET A 155 -17.45 -24.04 -1.61
CA MET A 155 -17.14 -22.62 -1.89
C MET A 155 -16.77 -21.85 -0.60
N GLN A 156 -17.45 -22.14 0.51
CA GLN A 156 -17.15 -21.54 1.81
C GLN A 156 -15.78 -21.97 2.32
N ASP A 157 -15.43 -23.25 2.17
CA ASP A 157 -14.11 -23.78 2.56
C ASP A 157 -12.97 -23.16 1.72
N GLU A 158 -13.18 -22.96 0.42
CA GLU A 158 -12.22 -22.27 -0.46
C GLU A 158 -12.09 -20.78 -0.09
N ALA A 159 -13.20 -20.09 0.12
CA ALA A 159 -13.22 -18.69 0.55
C ALA A 159 -12.51 -18.49 1.88
N SER A 160 -12.69 -19.42 2.83
CA SER A 160 -12.02 -19.40 4.13
C SER A 160 -10.50 -19.52 3.99
N LYS A 161 -10.02 -20.50 3.22
CA LYS A 161 -8.59 -20.65 2.94
C LYS A 161 -7.99 -19.39 2.31
N ARG A 162 -8.69 -18.78 1.34
CA ARG A 162 -8.26 -17.54 0.70
C ARG A 162 -8.19 -16.38 1.69
N TYR A 163 -9.23 -16.20 2.51
CA TYR A 163 -9.29 -15.14 3.51
C TYR A 163 -8.17 -15.27 4.53
N TYR A 164 -7.99 -16.44 5.15
CA TYR A 164 -6.94 -16.65 6.15
C TYR A 164 -5.53 -16.53 5.56
N SER A 165 -5.33 -16.91 4.29
CA SER A 165 -4.06 -16.70 3.59
C SER A 165 -3.77 -15.20 3.45
N LEU A 166 -4.75 -14.41 3.02
CA LEU A 166 -4.63 -12.95 2.90
C LEU A 166 -4.45 -12.29 4.28
N LYS A 167 -5.24 -12.67 5.29
CA LYS A 167 -5.12 -12.21 6.69
C LYS A 167 -3.71 -12.44 7.21
N ASN A 168 -3.16 -13.64 7.01
CA ASN A 168 -1.81 -13.97 7.47
C ASN A 168 -0.72 -13.18 6.73
N ALA A 169 -0.85 -12.97 5.42
CA ALA A 169 0.07 -12.12 4.67
C ALA A 169 0.03 -10.68 5.22
N VAL A 170 -1.16 -10.08 5.31
CA VAL A 170 -1.34 -8.73 5.88
C VAL A 170 -0.82 -8.64 7.31
N LYS A 171 -1.00 -9.66 8.16
CA LYS A 171 -0.49 -9.63 9.54
C LYS A 171 1.04 -9.62 9.62
N ARG A 172 1.74 -10.30 8.70
CA ARG A 172 3.18 -10.61 8.85
C ARG A 172 4.11 -9.78 7.96
N THR A 173 3.62 -9.19 6.89
CA THR A 173 4.45 -8.41 5.96
C THR A 173 4.98 -7.14 6.61
N GLU A 174 6.26 -6.80 6.37
CA GLU A 174 6.96 -5.65 6.97
C GLU A 174 6.21 -4.34 6.69
N LEU A 175 5.87 -4.08 5.43
CA LEU A 175 5.08 -2.91 5.01
C LEU A 175 3.80 -3.34 4.30
N VAL A 176 2.66 -2.92 4.84
CA VAL A 176 1.34 -3.11 4.19
C VAL A 176 0.80 -1.77 3.72
N VAL A 177 0.27 -1.73 2.51
CA VAL A 177 -0.67 -0.67 2.09
C VAL A 177 -2.10 -1.23 2.16
N LEU A 178 -2.93 -0.65 3.02
CA LEU A 178 -4.37 -0.88 3.05
C LEU A 178 -5.07 0.29 2.36
N ASP A 179 -5.46 0.07 1.11
CA ASP A 179 -6.06 1.11 0.25
C ASP A 179 -7.58 1.19 0.44
N ASP A 180 -8.11 2.42 0.40
CA ASP A 180 -9.51 2.78 0.60
C ASP A 180 -10.11 2.15 1.87
N ILE A 181 -9.41 2.28 3.00
CA ILE A 181 -9.79 1.66 4.29
C ILE A 181 -11.16 2.13 4.78
N ALA A 182 -11.52 3.38 4.48
CA ALA A 182 -12.79 3.97 4.87
C ALA A 182 -13.38 4.83 3.74
N THR A 183 -14.70 4.71 3.59
CA THR A 183 -15.49 5.42 2.59
C THR A 183 -16.70 6.08 3.26
N ARG A 184 -17.02 7.31 2.88
CA ARG A 184 -18.14 8.09 3.43
C ARG A 184 -19.43 7.28 3.42
N GLY A 185 -20.14 7.27 4.54
CA GLY A 185 -21.45 6.62 4.68
C GLY A 185 -21.43 5.09 4.69
N SER A 186 -20.25 4.46 4.71
CA SER A 186 -20.12 3.00 4.86
C SER A 186 -19.59 2.66 6.25
N ARG A 187 -20.26 1.72 6.91
CA ARG A 187 -19.80 1.09 8.16
C ARG A 187 -19.56 -0.39 7.91
N ILE A 188 -18.44 -0.90 8.39
CA ILE A 188 -18.13 -2.33 8.32
C ILE A 188 -19.01 -3.13 9.30
N SER A 189 -19.20 -4.42 9.05
CA SER A 189 -19.91 -5.29 10.01
C SER A 189 -19.08 -5.50 11.28
N GLU A 190 -19.73 -5.72 12.42
CA GLU A 190 -19.06 -5.97 13.71
C GLU A 190 -18.10 -7.16 13.62
N ALA A 191 -18.51 -8.25 12.97
CA ALA A 191 -17.65 -9.42 12.79
C ALA A 191 -16.37 -9.12 11.97
N TYR A 192 -16.45 -8.21 10.99
CA TYR A 192 -15.25 -7.79 10.24
C TYR A 192 -14.45 -6.73 11.00
N GLU A 193 -15.10 -5.92 11.84
CA GLU A 193 -14.44 -4.97 12.75
C GLU A 193 -13.49 -5.73 13.71
N ASP A 194 -13.96 -6.83 14.32
CA ASP A 194 -13.12 -7.65 15.20
C ASP A 194 -11.91 -8.24 14.49
N GLU A 195 -12.11 -8.74 13.26
CA GLU A 195 -11.05 -9.29 12.42
C GLU A 195 -10.00 -8.24 12.03
N LEU A 196 -10.45 -7.06 11.59
CA LEU A 196 -9.57 -5.94 11.24
C LEU A 196 -8.82 -5.43 12.47
N TYR A 197 -9.50 -5.33 13.61
CA TYR A 197 -8.87 -4.95 14.88
C TYR A 197 -7.75 -5.93 15.26
N GLU A 198 -7.98 -7.24 15.19
CA GLU A 198 -6.96 -8.25 15.47
C GLU A 198 -5.73 -8.11 14.57
N ILE A 199 -5.94 -7.83 13.28
CA ILE A 199 -4.86 -7.60 12.33
C ILE A 199 -4.03 -6.38 12.73
N LEU A 200 -4.69 -5.25 12.98
CA LEU A 200 -4.02 -3.99 13.28
C LEU A 200 -3.32 -4.02 14.64
N ASP A 201 -3.94 -4.66 15.63
CA ASP A 201 -3.33 -4.86 16.94
C ASP A 201 -2.07 -5.74 16.86
N TYR A 202 -2.14 -6.86 16.12
CA TYR A 202 -0.97 -7.69 15.89
C TYR A 202 0.16 -6.91 15.22
N ARG A 203 -0.14 -6.16 14.15
CA ARG A 203 0.85 -5.34 13.44
C ARG A 203 1.46 -4.27 14.34
N SER A 204 0.63 -3.57 15.11
CA SER A 204 1.06 -2.56 16.09
C SER A 204 2.01 -3.14 17.13
N THR A 205 1.66 -4.27 17.72
CA THR A 205 2.41 -4.92 18.81
C THR A 205 3.72 -5.53 18.33
N ASN A 206 3.79 -5.95 17.07
CA ASN A 206 4.99 -6.53 16.45
C ASN A 206 5.83 -5.51 15.66
N GLY A 207 5.50 -4.21 15.74
CA GLY A 207 6.28 -3.17 15.04
C GLY A 207 6.22 -3.27 13.52
N LEU A 208 5.08 -3.66 12.95
CA LEU A 208 4.89 -3.75 11.50
C LEU A 208 4.19 -2.51 10.96
N THR A 209 4.74 -1.91 9.92
CA THR A 209 4.34 -0.59 9.43
C THR A 209 3.18 -0.67 8.45
N THR A 210 2.17 0.16 8.63
CA THR A 210 0.99 0.17 7.74
C THR A 210 0.76 1.57 7.17
N VAL A 211 0.59 1.65 5.86
CA VAL A 211 0.14 2.84 5.15
C VAL A 211 -1.32 2.64 4.79
N PHE A 212 -2.15 3.60 5.17
CA PHE A 212 -3.59 3.59 4.92
C PHE A 212 -3.93 4.71 3.95
N THR A 213 -4.87 4.45 3.04
CA THR A 213 -5.55 5.51 2.30
C THR A 213 -7.02 5.55 2.70
N SER A 214 -7.59 6.75 2.83
CA SER A 214 -8.96 6.94 3.29
C SER A 214 -9.64 8.06 2.51
N ASN A 215 -10.93 7.89 2.19
CA ASN A 215 -11.76 8.95 1.61
C ASN A 215 -12.35 9.89 2.67
N VAL A 216 -12.09 9.60 3.95
CA VAL A 216 -12.56 10.36 5.10
C VAL A 216 -11.40 10.75 6.01
N GLY A 217 -11.55 11.87 6.70
CA GLY A 217 -10.60 12.30 7.74
C GLY A 217 -10.70 11.47 9.01
N LEU A 218 -9.84 11.77 9.99
CA LEU A 218 -9.77 10.99 11.23
C LEU A 218 -11.07 11.03 12.04
N ASP A 219 -11.74 12.19 12.08
CA ASP A 219 -12.95 12.38 12.88
C ASP A 219 -14.14 11.54 12.37
N GLU A 220 -14.14 11.20 11.08
CA GLU A 220 -15.15 10.35 10.45
C GLU A 220 -14.71 8.88 10.38
N LEU A 221 -13.43 8.59 10.64
CA LEU A 221 -12.87 7.24 10.59
C LEU A 221 -13.52 6.31 11.64
N SER A 222 -13.81 6.84 12.84
CA SER A 222 -14.48 6.09 13.92
C SER A 222 -15.90 5.68 13.54
N ASN A 223 -16.62 6.49 12.77
CA ASN A 223 -17.97 6.15 12.29
C ASN A 223 -17.93 4.98 11.30
N CYS A 224 -16.90 4.94 10.45
CA CYS A 224 -16.73 3.89 9.45
C CYS A 224 -16.19 2.57 10.03
N LEU A 225 -15.21 2.65 10.94
CA LEU A 225 -14.41 1.50 11.39
C LEU A 225 -14.55 1.17 12.89
N GLY A 226 -15.28 1.98 13.64
CA GLY A 226 -15.32 1.88 15.11
C GLY A 226 -14.16 2.64 15.78
N GLU A 227 -14.40 3.06 17.03
CA GLU A 227 -13.47 3.91 17.80
C GLU A 227 -12.13 3.21 18.07
N ARG A 228 -12.15 1.90 18.33
CA ARG A 228 -10.93 1.13 18.65
C ARG A 228 -9.97 1.08 17.48
N ILE A 229 -10.49 0.83 16.27
CA ILE A 229 -9.71 0.80 15.04
C ILE A 229 -9.19 2.19 14.70
N ALA A 230 -10.05 3.22 14.75
CA ALA A 230 -9.65 4.59 14.47
C ALA A 230 -8.54 5.08 15.41
N SER A 231 -8.67 4.80 16.71
CA SER A 231 -7.65 5.10 17.73
C SER A 231 -6.32 4.39 17.42
N ARG A 232 -6.36 3.10 17.05
CA ARG A 232 -5.16 2.34 16.69
C ARG A 232 -4.45 2.91 15.46
N ILE A 233 -5.20 3.21 14.40
CA ILE A 233 -4.66 3.84 13.19
C ILE A 233 -4.03 5.20 13.54
N ALA A 234 -4.69 6.01 14.37
CA ALA A 234 -4.17 7.30 14.78
C ALA A 234 -2.84 7.21 15.56
N GLY A 235 -2.69 6.19 16.42
CA GLY A 235 -1.50 5.98 17.23
C GLY A 235 -0.28 5.47 16.46
N MET A 236 -0.50 4.78 15.33
CA MET A 236 0.58 4.14 14.56
C MET A 236 0.95 4.90 13.28
N THR A 237 0.33 6.05 13.00
CA THR A 237 0.50 6.75 11.72
C THR A 237 0.79 8.25 11.84
N VAL A 238 1.58 8.76 10.89
CA VAL A 238 1.64 10.19 10.57
C VAL A 238 0.49 10.51 9.62
N LYS A 239 -0.27 11.55 9.95
CA LYS A 239 -1.49 11.94 9.22
C LYS A 239 -1.12 12.92 8.11
N VAL A 240 -1.54 12.64 6.89
CA VAL A 240 -1.26 13.46 5.70
C VAL A 240 -2.56 13.70 4.93
N GLY A 241 -3.02 14.95 4.93
CA GLY A 241 -4.22 15.36 4.20
C GLY A 241 -3.93 15.66 2.73
N PHE A 242 -4.85 15.27 1.85
CA PHE A 242 -4.77 15.49 0.41
C PHE A 242 -5.99 16.27 -0.09
N ALA A 243 -5.75 17.47 -0.59
CA ALA A 243 -6.71 18.31 -1.29
C ALA A 243 -6.35 18.37 -2.80
N GLY A 244 -7.14 19.10 -3.59
CA GLY A 244 -6.89 19.29 -5.03
C GLY A 244 -7.98 18.71 -5.92
N LYS A 245 -7.80 18.86 -7.24
CA LYS A 245 -8.76 18.43 -8.25
C LYS A 245 -8.73 16.91 -8.42
N ASP A 246 -9.81 16.34 -8.97
CA ASP A 246 -9.84 14.92 -9.28
C ASP A 246 -9.07 14.66 -10.58
N ASN A 247 -7.80 14.28 -10.44
CA ASN A 247 -6.91 13.98 -11.57
C ASN A 247 -7.36 12.78 -12.42
N ARG A 248 -8.33 11.99 -11.96
CA ARG A 248 -8.91 10.90 -12.77
C ARG A 248 -9.74 11.47 -13.92
N LEU A 249 -10.36 12.64 -13.73
CA LEU A 249 -11.15 13.30 -14.78
C LEU A 249 -10.24 13.78 -15.92
N ASP A 250 -9.10 14.38 -15.60
CA ASP A 250 -8.14 14.85 -16.61
C ASP A 250 -7.58 13.71 -17.48
N SER A 251 -7.47 12.50 -16.92
CA SER A 251 -7.02 11.32 -17.67
C SER A 251 -8.06 10.75 -18.65
N LEU A 252 -9.34 11.13 -18.54
CA LEU A 252 -10.38 10.73 -19.48
C LEU A 252 -10.41 11.60 -20.74
N PHE A 253 -9.74 12.76 -20.71
CA PHE A 253 -9.72 13.74 -21.81
C PHE A 253 -8.34 13.87 -22.50
N LYS A 254 -7.37 13.05 -22.10
CA LYS A 254 -6.06 12.91 -22.76
C LYS A 254 -5.99 11.58 -23.52
#